data_AF-A0A9N9JIE0-F1
#
_entry.id   AF-A0A9N9JIE0-F1
#
_cell.length_a   1.000
_cell.length_b   1.000
_cell.length_c   1.000
_cell.angle_alpha   90.00
_cell.angle_beta   90.00
_cell.angle_gamma   90.00
#
_symmetry.space_group_name_H-M   'P 1'
#
loop_
_entity.id
_entity.type
_entity.pdbx_description
1 polymer ?
#
loop_
_entity_poly.entity_id
_entity_poly.type
_entity_poly.pdbx_seq_one_letter_code
_entity_poly.pdbx_strand_id
1 'polypeptide(L)'
;ADYGEESYESFRDIVSNKQLVANVDYRDNNLLHVTLYNPSQAQSPEESINHELVHDGLALINKKLPYIKRYKSLIQKFEESQEQAKKSRSGMFEYGDATLDDDENY
;
A
#
# COMPACT_ATOMS: atom_id res chain seq x y z
N ALA A 1 3.43 -19.51 -1.65
CA ALA A 1 3.13 -18.14 -1.20
C ALA A 1 4.07 -17.19 -1.97
N ASP A 2 3.87 -17.10 -3.29
CA ASP A 2 4.77 -16.37 -4.22
C ASP A 2 4.58 -14.85 -4.17
N TYR A 3 3.36 -14.40 -3.87
CA TYR A 3 2.98 -12.99 -3.89
C TYR A 3 3.76 -12.11 -2.92
N GLY A 4 4.26 -12.67 -1.81
CA GLY A 4 5.11 -11.93 -0.88
C GLY A 4 6.46 -11.55 -1.48
N GLU A 5 7.07 -12.46 -2.25
CA GLU A 5 8.33 -12.22 -2.95
C GLU A 5 8.12 -11.26 -4.12
N GLU A 6 7.08 -11.47 -4.92
CA GLU A 6 6.71 -10.58 -6.03
C GLU A 6 6.44 -9.14 -5.55
N SER A 7 5.70 -8.99 -4.44
CA SER A 7 5.42 -7.67 -3.88
C SER A 7 6.68 -6.98 -3.36
N TYR A 8 7.58 -7.75 -2.74
CA TYR A 8 8.87 -7.25 -2.30
C TYR A 8 9.75 -6.80 -3.47
N GLU A 9 9.86 -7.62 -4.51
CA GLU A 9 10.65 -7.34 -5.71
C GLU A 9 10.12 -6.11 -6.46
N SER A 10 8.80 -6.05 -6.67
CA SER A 10 8.13 -4.90 -7.30
C SER A 10 8.36 -3.61 -6.52
N PHE A 11 8.20 -3.65 -5.19
CA PHE A 11 8.48 -2.49 -4.35
C PHE A 11 9.97 -2.10 -4.43
N ARG A 12 10.87 -3.08 -4.38
CA ARG A 12 12.32 -2.87 -4.46
C ARG A 12 12.70 -2.16 -5.76
N ASP A 13 12.12 -2.55 -6.88
CA ASP A 13 12.39 -1.93 -8.19
C ASP A 13 11.94 -0.47 -8.26
N ILE A 14 10.82 -0.15 -7.60
CA ILE A 14 10.28 1.21 -7.54
C ILE A 14 11.15 2.12 -6.66
N VAL A 15 11.68 1.60 -5.55
CA VAL A 15 12.36 2.46 -4.54
C VAL A 15 13.88 2.42 -4.55
N SER A 16 14.48 1.33 -5.02
CA SER A 16 15.93 1.14 -4.91
C SER A 16 16.70 2.08 -5.80
N ASN A 17 17.72 2.71 -5.24
CA ASN A 17 18.57 3.68 -5.92
C ASN A 17 17.79 4.86 -6.56
N LYS A 18 16.58 5.15 -6.04
CA LYS A 18 15.78 6.32 -6.46
C LYS A 18 15.85 7.42 -5.41
N GLN A 19 15.80 8.66 -5.88
CA GLN A 19 15.60 9.81 -4.99
C GLN A 19 14.09 10.03 -4.82
N LEU A 20 13.60 9.76 -3.61
CA LEU A 20 12.19 9.86 -3.27
C LEU A 20 11.95 10.93 -2.19
N VAL A 21 10.70 11.37 -2.08
CA VAL A 21 10.24 12.21 -0.98
C VAL A 21 9.48 11.33 0.00
N ALA A 22 9.85 11.41 1.29
CA ALA A 22 9.17 10.69 2.35
C ALA A 22 8.39 11.66 3.24
N ASN A 23 7.08 11.45 3.36
CA ASN A 23 6.28 12.06 4.41
C ASN A 23 6.28 11.15 5.65
N VAL A 24 6.56 11.70 6.83
CA VAL A 24 6.52 10.92 8.09
C VAL A 24 5.11 10.98 8.66
N ASP A 25 4.39 9.88 8.59
CA ASP A 25 3.00 9.78 9.06
C ASP A 25 2.92 9.46 10.55
N TYR A 26 3.86 8.66 11.04
CA TYR A 26 3.92 8.26 12.44
C TYR A 26 5.32 7.85 12.85
N ARG A 27 5.64 8.09 14.13
CA ARG A 27 6.90 7.68 14.77
C ARG A 27 6.58 6.68 15.86
N ASP A 28 7.02 5.45 15.68
CA ASP A 28 6.93 4.40 16.68
C ASP A 28 8.33 4.05 17.18
N ASN A 29 8.77 4.73 18.25
CA ASN A 29 10.11 4.58 18.80
C ASN A 29 11.20 4.78 17.73
N ASN A 30 11.86 3.69 17.32
CA ASN A 30 12.93 3.68 16.31
C ASN A 30 12.42 3.33 14.89
N LEU A 31 11.12 3.15 14.70
CA LEU A 31 10.48 2.86 13.42
C LEU A 31 9.70 4.08 12.92
N LEU A 32 9.96 4.47 11.67
CA LEU A 32 9.21 5.52 10.98
C LEU A 32 8.22 4.88 10.02
N HIS A 33 6.96 5.28 10.14
CA HIS A 33 5.94 4.96 9.15
C HIS A 33 5.89 6.13 8.17
N VAL A 34 6.12 5.83 6.90
CA VAL A 34 6.27 6.84 5.86
C VAL A 34 5.40 6.54 4.66
N THR A 35 4.93 7.62 4.03
CA THR A 35 4.37 7.60 2.69
C THR A 35 5.43 8.11 1.73
N LEU A 36 5.72 7.34 0.69
CA LEU A 36 6.76 7.62 -0.30
C LEU A 36 6.16 8.18 -1.58
N TYR A 37 6.85 9.17 -2.13
CA TYR A 37 6.46 9.85 -3.36
C TYR A 37 7.65 9.92 -4.31
N ASN A 38 7.37 9.69 -5.60
CA ASN A 38 8.31 10.06 -6.65
C ASN A 38 8.13 11.56 -6.96
N PRO A 39 9.13 12.42 -6.68
CA PRO A 39 9.00 13.88 -6.89
C PRO A 39 8.78 14.27 -8.36
N SER A 40 9.08 13.37 -9.31
CA SER A 40 8.88 13.63 -10.74
C SER A 40 7.46 13.33 -11.23
N GLN A 41 6.66 12.61 -10.44
CA GLN A 41 5.33 12.13 -10.83
C GLN A 41 4.23 12.60 -9.87
N ALA A 42 4.51 12.68 -8.57
CA ALA A 42 3.51 13.00 -7.56
C ALA A 42 3.24 14.52 -7.46
N GLN A 43 2.02 14.90 -7.80
CA GLN A 43 1.40 16.20 -7.58
C GLN A 43 0.36 16.18 -6.46
N SER A 44 -0.14 15.01 -6.05
CA SER A 44 -1.07 14.88 -4.93
C SER A 44 -0.77 13.70 -4.00
N PRO A 45 -1.31 13.68 -2.76
CA PRO A 45 -1.08 12.59 -1.81
C PRO A 45 -1.52 11.21 -2.29
N GLU A 46 -2.47 11.16 -3.23
CA GLU A 46 -2.98 9.93 -3.84
C GLU A 46 -1.99 9.30 -4.84
N GLU A 47 -1.03 10.08 -5.34
CA GLU A 47 0.03 9.61 -6.26
C GLU A 47 1.25 9.11 -5.47
N SER A 48 1.01 8.63 -4.25
CA SER A 48 2.03 7.95 -3.45
C SER A 48 2.32 6.56 -4.02
N ILE A 49 3.57 6.13 -3.90
CA ILE A 49 3.99 4.76 -4.20
C ILE A 49 3.17 3.77 -3.37
N ASN A 50 2.84 4.13 -2.12
CA ASN A 50 2.00 3.29 -1.25
C ASN A 50 0.60 3.02 -1.85
N HIS A 51 0.00 4.01 -2.52
CA HIS A 51 -1.29 3.86 -3.17
C HIS A 51 -1.19 2.99 -4.42
N GLU A 52 -0.14 3.20 -5.22
CA GLU A 52 0.17 2.40 -6.42
C GLU A 52 0.27 0.90 -6.09
N LEU A 53 1.00 0.55 -5.03
CA LEU A 53 1.12 -0.85 -4.60
C LEU A 53 -0.24 -1.48 -4.21
N VAL A 54 -1.13 -0.71 -3.57
CA VAL A 54 -2.47 -1.20 -3.20
C VAL A 54 -3.35 -1.35 -4.44
N HIS A 55 -3.29 -0.39 -5.37
CA HIS A 55 -4.00 -0.44 -6.64
C HIS A 55 -3.59 -1.66 -7.48
N ASP A 56 -2.32 -2.03 -7.46
CA ASP A 56 -1.80 -3.16 -8.24
C ASP A 56 -1.97 -4.52 -7.54
N GLY A 57 -2.55 -4.53 -6.33
CA GLY A 57 -2.75 -5.76 -5.56
C GLY A 57 -1.45 -6.33 -4.98
N LEU A 58 -0.45 -5.50 -4.76
CA LEU A 58 0.85 -5.84 -4.17
C LEU A 58 0.93 -5.48 -2.68
N ALA A 59 -0.08 -4.80 -2.13
CA ALA A 59 -0.15 -4.44 -0.72
C ALA A 59 -1.59 -4.41 -0.21
N LEU A 60 -1.74 -4.61 1.10
CA LEU A 60 -3.01 -4.50 1.83
C LEU A 60 -3.01 -3.33 2.81
N ILE A 61 -4.20 -2.84 3.11
CA ILE A 61 -4.41 -1.72 4.04
C ILE A 61 -4.46 -2.22 5.49
N ASN A 62 -3.51 -1.79 6.33
CA ASN A 62 -3.55 -2.09 7.75
C ASN A 62 -4.46 -1.10 8.52
N LYS A 63 -5.73 -1.47 8.72
CA LYS A 63 -6.73 -0.66 9.43
C LYS A 63 -6.50 -0.51 10.94
N LYS A 64 -5.55 -1.26 11.52
CA LYS A 64 -5.28 -1.31 12.97
C LYS A 64 -4.28 -0.24 13.42
N LEU A 65 -3.71 0.55 12.50
CA LEU A 65 -2.69 1.56 12.78
C LEU A 65 -3.25 2.76 13.58
N PRO A 66 -2.52 3.28 14.59
CA PRO A 66 -3.05 4.30 15.50
C PRO A 66 -3.30 5.66 14.82
N TYR A 67 -2.60 5.95 13.73
CA TYR A 67 -2.68 7.21 13.00
C TYR A 67 -3.68 7.19 11.85
N ILE A 68 -4.31 6.04 11.55
CA ILE A 68 -5.16 5.87 10.37
C ILE A 68 -6.37 6.82 10.35
N LYS A 69 -6.91 7.13 11.55
CA LYS A 69 -8.04 8.06 11.72
C LYS A 69 -7.72 9.50 11.29
N ARG A 70 -6.45 9.88 11.17
CA ARG A 70 -6.01 11.19 10.66
C ARG A 70 -6.13 11.27 9.13
N TYR A 71 -6.06 10.13 8.45
CA TYR A 71 -5.96 10.03 6.99
C TYR A 71 -7.22 9.45 6.34
N LYS A 72 -8.41 9.65 6.95
CA LYS A 72 -9.67 9.01 6.50
C LYS A 72 -9.92 9.11 5.00
N SER A 73 -9.79 10.30 4.42
CA SER A 73 -10.02 10.52 2.99
C SER A 73 -9.01 9.80 2.11
N LEU A 74 -7.76 9.70 2.53
CA LEU A 74 -6.73 8.97 1.79
C LEU A 74 -6.97 7.46 1.90
N ILE A 75 -7.29 6.97 3.09
CA ILE A 75 -7.58 5.55 3.32
C ILE A 75 -8.82 5.10 2.55
N GLN A 76 -9.86 5.92 2.45
CA GLN A 76 -11.01 5.63 1.61
C GLN A 76 -10.60 5.40 0.15
N LYS A 77 -9.67 6.19 -0.39
CA LYS A 77 -9.16 6.01 -1.75
C LYS A 77 -8.34 4.73 -1.89
N PHE A 78 -7.53 4.40 -0.87
CA PHE A 78 -6.81 3.13 -0.84
C PHE A 78 -7.80 1.95 -0.86
N GLU A 79 -8.90 2.03 -0.09
CA GLU A 79 -9.94 1.01 -0.07
C GLU A 79 -10.62 0.87 -1.43
N GLU A 80 -10.96 1.98 -2.09
CA GLU A 80 -11.50 1.99 -3.45
C GLU A 80 -10.55 1.30 -4.46
N SER A 81 -9.25 1.58 -4.37
CA SER A 81 -8.22 0.97 -5.23
C SER A 81 -8.00 -0.51 -4.93
N GLN A 82 -8.04 -0.92 -3.66
CA GLN A 82 -7.97 -2.33 -3.28
C GLN A 82 -9.18 -3.11 -3.83
N GLU A 83 -10.38 -2.54 -3.74
CA GLU A 83 -11.59 -3.14 -4.32
C GLU A 83 -11.49 -3.23 -5.85
N GLN A 84 -10.84 -2.27 -6.50
CA GLN A 84 -10.54 -2.35 -7.92
C GLN A 84 -9.56 -3.49 -8.22
N ALA A 85 -8.48 -3.64 -7.46
CA ALA A 85 -7.51 -4.73 -7.60
C ALA A 85 -8.16 -6.10 -7.44
N LYS A 86 -9.08 -6.25 -6.47
CA LYS A 86 -9.88 -7.47 -6.28
C LYS A 86 -10.74 -7.78 -7.51
N LYS A 87 -11.43 -6.78 -8.05
CA LYS A 87 -12.30 -6.95 -9.25
C LYS A 87 -11.49 -7.30 -10.49
N SER A 88 -10.32 -6.71 -10.67
CA SER A 88 -9.42 -6.99 -11.79
C SER A 88 -8.60 -8.26 -11.59
N ARG A 89 -8.65 -8.89 -10.42
CA ARG A 89 -7.82 -10.05 -10.04
C ARG A 89 -6.33 -9.75 -10.19
N SER A 90 -5.93 -8.57 -9.75
CA SER A 90 -4.54 -8.08 -9.83
C SER A 90 -3.70 -8.56 -8.66
N GLY A 91 -2.42 -8.86 -8.93
CA GLY A 91 -1.45 -9.28 -7.93
C GLY A 91 -1.95 -10.44 -7.08
N MET A 92 -1.95 -10.27 -5.76
CA MET A 92 -2.36 -11.31 -4.82
C MET A 92 -3.83 -11.77 -4.98
N PHE A 93 -4.65 -11.04 -5.73
CA PHE A 93 -6.07 -11.34 -5.95
C PHE A 93 -6.35 -12.23 -7.18
N GLU A 94 -5.32 -12.75 -7.86
CA GLU A 94 -5.46 -13.57 -9.09
C GLU A 94 -6.41 -14.77 -8.88
N TYR A 95 -6.33 -15.42 -7.71
CA TYR A 95 -7.07 -16.64 -7.39
C TYR A 95 -8.26 -16.44 -6.44
N GLY A 96 -8.64 -15.19 -6.15
CA GLY A 96 -9.73 -14.87 -5.22
C GLY A 96 -9.37 -13.77 -4.24
N ASP A 97 -10.27 -13.51 -3.29
CA ASP A 97 -10.03 -12.47 -2.29
C ASP A 97 -9.09 -12.97 -1.18
N ALA A 98 -7.81 -12.64 -1.32
CA ALA A 98 -6.76 -12.97 -0.35
C ALA A 98 -6.98 -12.36 1.05
N THR A 99 -7.89 -11.37 1.22
CA THR A 99 -8.17 -10.80 2.55
C THR A 99 -9.13 -11.65 3.38
N LEU A 100 -9.88 -12.56 2.77
CA LEU A 100 -10.87 -13.38 3.49
C LEU A 100 -10.21 -14.34 4.49
N ASP A 101 -9.05 -14.91 4.16
CA ASP A 101 -8.32 -15.83 5.04
C ASP A 101 -7.73 -15.14 6.29
N ASP A 102 -7.44 -13.84 6.19
CA ASP A 102 -6.85 -13.04 7.29
C ASP A 102 -7.93 -12.43 8.20
N ASP A 103 -9.15 -12.22 7.67
CA ASP A 103 -10.33 -11.79 8.42
C ASP A 103 -11.01 -12.95 9.18
N GLU A 104 -10.88 -14.22 8.73
CA GLU A 104 -11.48 -15.40 9.40
C GLU A 104 -10.67 -15.95 10.59
N ASN A 105 -9.43 -15.52 10.80
CA ASN A 105 -8.57 -15.98 11.90
C ASN A 105 -8.73 -15.20 13.22
N TYR A 106 -9.89 -14.55 13.45
CA TYR A 106 -10.18 -13.78 14.67
C TYR A 106 -11.61 -13.97 15.18
#